data_AF-A0A7J4EKJ4-F1
#
_entry.id   AF-A0A7J4EKJ4-F1
#
_cell.length_a   1.000
_cell.length_b   1.000
_cell.length_c   1.000
_cell.angle_alpha   90.00
_cell.angle_beta   90.00
_cell.angle_gamma   90.00
#
_symmetry.space_group_name_H-M   'P 1'
#
loop_
_entity.id
_entity.type
_entity.pdbx_description
1 polymer ?
#
loop_
_entity_poly.entity_id
_entity_poly.type
_entity_poly.pdbx_seq_one_letter_code
_entity_poly.pdbx_strand_id
1 'polypeptide(L)'
;MHEDSDDFPVFDIKELKWDTETTETGEIHDIGIEERTIQSLGEIVAIADKHNMSVNIKECVLMEVQIDSAHIDISFNKSIFKEKIHFKSGVFNGKLNFWVSTFEEEADFSGAIFKEDIDFKDCTFHKEVNFFGTTFEKKAAFAFCDFKGETAFNGASFKEEVDFSGSTFRKKAIYNEAIFKKAVNLSRTLFEESLEIMGSNLPDMSQKEKEQTTQFNLSHELDKVFKKEVSRRQILRGLFRFLPEDREK
;
A
#
# COMPACT_ATOMS: atom_id res chain seq x y z
N MET A 1 -18.24 -18.18 -4.44
CA MET A 1 -18.59 -18.48 -3.04
C MET A 1 -17.67 -17.60 -2.22
N HIS A 2 -18.13 -16.41 -1.84
CA HIS A 2 -17.44 -15.55 -0.90
C HIS A 2 -17.84 -16.10 0.47
N GLU A 3 -16.95 -16.83 1.12
CA GLU A 3 -17.09 -17.08 2.55
C GLU A 3 -16.86 -15.74 3.24
N ASP A 4 -17.82 -15.33 4.06
CA ASP A 4 -17.83 -14.06 4.78
C ASP A 4 -16.62 -13.96 5.71
N SER A 5 -15.54 -13.34 5.23
CA SER A 5 -14.30 -13.06 5.99
C SER A 5 -14.43 -11.85 6.92
N ASP A 6 -15.64 -11.34 7.10
CA ASP A 6 -15.92 -10.08 7.82
C ASP A 6 -16.37 -10.30 9.29
N ASP A 7 -16.55 -11.54 9.74
CA ASP A 7 -17.07 -11.87 11.09
C ASP A 7 -15.98 -12.38 12.05
N PHE A 8 -14.86 -11.66 12.16
CA PHE A 8 -13.91 -11.93 13.25
C PHE A 8 -14.51 -11.54 14.60
N PRO A 9 -14.29 -12.32 15.68
CA PRO A 9 -14.80 -11.99 17.00
C PRO A 9 -14.24 -10.66 17.49
N VAL A 10 -15.10 -9.84 18.10
CA VAL A 10 -14.70 -8.54 18.66
C VAL A 10 -13.66 -8.74 19.76
N PHE A 11 -12.57 -7.99 19.69
CA PHE A 11 -11.54 -7.97 20.72
C PHE A 11 -12.05 -7.29 22.00
N ASP A 12 -12.03 -8.00 23.13
CA ASP A 12 -12.23 -7.38 24.44
C ASP A 12 -10.86 -7.09 25.06
N ILE A 13 -10.61 -5.81 25.38
CA ILE A 13 -9.34 -5.36 25.97
C ILE A 13 -8.99 -6.08 27.29
N LYS A 14 -9.98 -6.63 28.00
CA LYS A 14 -9.76 -7.43 29.20
C LYS A 14 -9.04 -8.76 28.93
N GLU A 15 -8.97 -9.18 27.67
CA GLU A 15 -8.20 -10.36 27.24
C GLU A 15 -6.69 -10.08 27.19
N LEU A 16 -6.26 -8.81 27.24
CA LEU A 16 -4.85 -8.45 27.34
C LEU A 16 -4.27 -8.99 28.64
N LYS A 17 -3.43 -10.02 28.51
CA LYS A 17 -2.57 -10.49 29.60
C LYS A 17 -1.28 -9.68 29.58
N TRP A 18 -1.09 -8.88 30.62
CA TRP A 18 0.19 -8.24 30.91
C TRP A 18 0.88 -9.08 31.98
N ASP A 19 1.74 -10.01 31.59
CA ASP A 19 2.56 -10.69 32.60
C ASP A 19 3.61 -9.70 33.14
N THR A 20 3.44 -9.28 34.39
CA THR A 20 4.47 -8.55 35.16
C THR A 20 5.64 -9.41 35.59
N GLU A 21 5.63 -10.70 35.28
CA GLU A 21 6.75 -11.58 35.60
C GLU A 21 7.81 -11.43 34.52
N THR A 22 8.90 -10.76 34.89
CA THR A 22 10.19 -10.89 34.23
C THR A 22 10.47 -12.37 34.05
N THR A 23 10.29 -12.90 32.84
CA THR A 23 10.90 -14.17 32.47
C THR A 23 12.40 -13.93 32.54
N GLU A 24 13.13 -14.86 33.17
CA GLU A 24 14.59 -14.82 33.33
C GLU A 24 15.36 -14.78 31.98
N THR A 25 14.66 -14.72 30.86
CA THR A 25 15.15 -14.80 29.48
C THR A 25 15.13 -13.48 28.71
N GLY A 26 14.58 -12.39 29.24
CA GLY A 26 14.60 -11.08 28.54
C GLY A 26 13.78 -11.08 27.25
N GLU A 27 12.64 -11.79 27.24
CA GLU A 27 11.75 -11.85 26.10
C GLU A 27 10.93 -10.55 25.94
N ILE A 28 10.64 -10.24 24.67
CA ILE A 28 9.95 -9.04 24.22
C ILE A 28 8.54 -9.02 24.83
N HIS A 29 8.22 -7.95 25.56
CA HIS A 29 6.84 -7.69 25.97
C HIS A 29 6.11 -7.06 24.78
N ASP A 30 5.45 -7.87 23.96
CA ASP A 30 4.57 -7.39 22.88
C ASP A 30 3.10 -7.73 23.15
N ILE A 31 2.21 -6.91 22.61
CA ILE A 31 0.78 -7.18 22.55
C ILE A 31 0.48 -7.76 21.17
N GLY A 32 0.20 -9.06 21.13
CA GLY A 32 -0.25 -9.74 19.91
C GLY A 32 -1.78 -9.84 19.82
N ILE A 33 -2.36 -9.40 18.71
CA ILE A 33 -3.79 -9.56 18.42
C ILE A 33 -3.92 -10.12 17.00
N GLU A 34 -4.50 -11.31 16.86
CA GLU A 34 -4.69 -11.96 15.56
C GLU A 34 -6.15 -12.33 15.33
N GLU A 35 -6.65 -12.18 14.09
CA GLU A 35 -7.99 -12.64 13.66
C GLU A 35 -9.14 -12.08 14.52
N ARG A 36 -9.08 -10.79 14.87
CA ARG A 36 -10.11 -10.09 15.66
C ARG A 36 -10.68 -8.88 14.94
N THR A 37 -11.87 -8.47 15.39
CA THR A 37 -12.41 -7.15 15.10
C THR A 37 -12.06 -6.18 16.23
N ILE A 38 -11.25 -5.17 15.94
CA ILE A 38 -10.85 -4.12 16.89
C ILE A 38 -11.74 -2.90 16.64
N GLN A 39 -12.61 -2.59 17.61
CA GLN A 39 -13.56 -1.48 17.50
C GLN A 39 -12.88 -0.12 17.66
N SER A 40 -11.91 -0.01 18.56
CA SER A 40 -11.11 1.20 18.77
C SER A 40 -9.70 0.83 19.20
N LEU A 41 -8.71 1.46 18.58
CA LEU A 41 -7.29 1.13 18.80
C LEU A 41 -6.62 1.97 19.90
N GLY A 42 -7.16 3.16 20.22
CA GLY A 42 -6.49 4.14 21.06
C GLY A 42 -6.12 3.63 22.46
N GLU A 43 -7.01 2.88 23.12
CA GLU A 43 -6.76 2.34 24.45
C GLU A 43 -5.67 1.26 24.45
N ILE A 44 -5.64 0.40 23.42
CA ILE A 44 -4.62 -0.64 23.26
C ILE A 44 -3.23 0.00 23.14
N VAL A 45 -3.11 1.02 22.28
CA VAL A 45 -1.86 1.76 22.08
C VAL A 45 -1.45 2.50 23.35
N ALA A 46 -2.38 3.15 24.05
CA ALA A 46 -2.08 3.87 25.29
C ALA A 46 -1.54 2.94 26.39
N ILE A 47 -2.10 1.73 26.53
CA ILE A 47 -1.60 0.71 27.45
C ILE A 47 -0.21 0.26 27.02
N ALA A 48 -0.04 -0.09 25.74
CA ALA A 48 1.22 -0.57 25.21
C ALA A 48 2.35 0.45 25.38
N ASP A 49 2.11 1.74 25.05
CA ASP A 49 3.08 2.83 25.21
C ASP A 49 3.51 3.00 26.67
N LYS A 50 2.56 2.95 27.61
CA LYS A 50 2.85 3.06 29.06
C LYS A 50 3.78 1.95 29.56
N HIS A 51 3.68 0.77 28.95
CA HIS A 51 4.48 -0.40 29.31
C HIS A 51 5.69 -0.62 28.38
N ASN A 52 5.92 0.29 27.41
CA ASN A 52 6.95 0.16 26.37
C ASN A 52 6.88 -1.19 25.64
N MET A 53 5.64 -1.63 25.35
CA MET A 53 5.35 -2.88 24.67
C MET A 53 5.04 -2.60 23.21
N SER A 54 5.59 -3.37 22.28
CA SER A 54 5.19 -3.25 20.86
C SER A 54 3.79 -3.80 20.65
N VAL A 55 3.06 -3.30 19.66
CA VAL A 55 1.73 -3.82 19.28
C VAL A 55 1.81 -4.52 17.94
N ASN A 56 1.46 -5.79 17.91
CA ASN A 56 1.47 -6.66 16.74
C ASN A 56 0.04 -7.10 16.42
N ILE A 57 -0.63 -6.38 15.52
CA ILE A 57 -1.97 -6.68 15.02
C ILE A 57 -1.83 -7.37 13.66
N LYS A 58 -2.41 -8.55 13.52
CA LYS A 58 -2.27 -9.36 12.29
C LYS A 58 -3.61 -9.92 11.85
N GLU A 59 -3.90 -9.82 10.56
CA GLU A 59 -5.11 -10.41 9.95
C GLU A 59 -6.38 -9.98 10.72
N CYS A 60 -6.43 -8.73 11.18
CA CYS A 60 -7.55 -8.19 11.94
C CYS A 60 -8.40 -7.23 11.11
N VAL A 61 -9.63 -7.02 11.54
CA VAL A 61 -10.50 -5.94 11.03
C VAL A 61 -10.48 -4.81 12.05
N LEU A 62 -10.08 -3.61 11.62
CA LEU A 62 -10.09 -2.41 12.43
C LEU A 62 -11.21 -1.49 11.97
N MET A 63 -12.03 -1.06 12.93
CA MET A 63 -13.07 -0.06 12.70
C MET A 63 -12.42 1.33 12.89
N GLU A 64 -12.64 1.98 14.01
CA GLU A 64 -12.10 3.31 14.30
C GLU A 64 -10.62 3.23 14.69
N VAL A 65 -9.76 3.87 13.89
CA VAL A 65 -8.33 3.99 14.20
C VAL A 65 -7.92 5.46 14.26
N GLN A 66 -7.74 5.94 15.48
CA GLN A 66 -7.16 7.24 15.77
C GLN A 66 -5.98 7.06 16.73
N ILE A 67 -4.80 7.53 16.30
CA ILE A 67 -3.60 7.57 17.13
C ILE A 67 -2.92 8.93 16.92
N ASP A 68 -2.85 9.73 17.99
CA ASP A 68 -2.21 11.05 17.94
C ASP A 68 -0.67 10.97 18.11
N SER A 69 -0.16 9.94 18.77
CA SER A 69 1.28 9.70 18.92
C SER A 69 1.52 8.29 19.46
N ALA A 70 2.69 7.72 19.17
CA ALA A 70 3.14 6.48 19.77
C ALA A 70 4.67 6.48 19.94
N HIS A 71 5.15 5.85 21.02
CA HIS A 71 6.59 5.69 21.31
C HIS A 71 7.10 4.28 21.00
N ILE A 72 6.18 3.35 20.82
CA ILE A 72 6.42 1.93 20.54
C ILE A 72 6.34 1.61 19.05
N ASP A 73 6.84 0.43 18.67
CA ASP A 73 6.59 -0.16 17.36
C ASP A 73 5.14 -0.66 17.28
N ILE A 74 4.47 -0.37 16.16
CA ILE A 74 3.10 -0.83 15.89
C ILE A 74 3.05 -1.47 14.50
N SER A 75 2.49 -2.67 14.42
CA SER A 75 2.33 -3.44 13.19
C SER A 75 0.86 -3.84 12.99
N PHE A 76 0.38 -3.73 11.76
CA PHE A 76 -0.99 -4.05 11.33
C PHE A 76 -1.02 -5.08 10.20
N ASN A 77 0.00 -5.94 10.09
CA ASN A 77 0.18 -6.87 8.98
C ASN A 77 -1.11 -7.55 8.49
N LYS A 78 -1.39 -7.45 7.20
CA LYS A 78 -2.55 -8.06 6.53
C LYS A 78 -3.90 -7.69 7.14
N SER A 79 -4.01 -6.52 7.76
CA SER A 79 -5.26 -6.10 8.41
C SER A 79 -6.11 -5.25 7.46
N ILE A 80 -7.40 -5.15 7.77
CA ILE A 80 -8.38 -4.37 7.00
C ILE A 80 -8.88 -3.22 7.86
N PHE A 81 -8.69 -1.99 7.39
CA PHE A 81 -9.24 -0.78 8.00
C PHE A 81 -10.57 -0.45 7.30
N LYS A 82 -11.68 -0.72 7.99
CA LYS A 82 -13.05 -0.57 7.45
C LYS A 82 -13.56 0.86 7.52
N GLU A 83 -13.03 1.67 8.45
CA GLU A 83 -13.38 3.07 8.60
C GLU A 83 -12.18 3.99 8.34
N LYS A 84 -12.42 5.30 8.40
CA LYS A 84 -11.38 6.30 8.21
C LYS A 84 -10.32 6.16 9.29
N ILE A 85 -9.06 6.33 8.89
CA ILE A 85 -7.95 6.32 9.84
C ILE A 85 -7.34 7.71 10.01
N HIS A 86 -6.94 8.03 11.24
CA HIS A 86 -6.45 9.34 11.63
C HIS A 86 -5.11 9.24 12.38
N PHE A 87 -4.05 9.65 11.70
CA PHE A 87 -2.68 9.79 12.21
C PHE A 87 -2.21 11.26 12.12
N LYS A 88 -3.15 12.18 11.88
CA LYS A 88 -2.91 13.59 11.55
C LYS A 88 -2.13 14.32 12.64
N SER A 89 -1.08 15.03 12.22
CA SER A 89 -0.19 15.84 13.09
C SER A 89 0.47 15.06 14.23
N GLY A 90 0.46 13.73 14.15
CA GLY A 90 1.01 12.87 15.19
C GLY A 90 2.52 12.68 15.10
N VAL A 91 3.13 12.30 16.23
CA VAL A 91 4.56 11.99 16.30
C VAL A 91 4.74 10.53 16.69
N PHE A 92 5.40 9.77 15.81
CA PHE A 92 5.61 8.34 15.96
C PHE A 92 7.11 8.08 16.10
N ASN A 93 7.53 7.66 17.30
CA ASN A 93 8.93 7.41 17.61
C ASN A 93 9.35 5.96 17.37
N GLY A 94 8.40 5.02 17.33
CA GLY A 94 8.64 3.64 16.91
C GLY A 94 8.30 3.43 15.44
N LYS A 95 8.61 2.22 14.96
CA LYS A 95 8.32 1.77 13.60
C LYS A 95 6.81 1.59 13.41
N LEU A 96 6.35 1.85 12.19
CA LEU A 96 4.95 1.66 11.84
C LEU A 96 4.84 0.78 10.59
N ASN A 97 4.13 -0.34 10.70
CA ASN A 97 4.04 -1.32 9.62
C ASN A 97 2.58 -1.63 9.28
N PHE A 98 2.25 -1.54 7.99
CA PHE A 98 0.95 -1.85 7.41
C PHE A 98 1.03 -2.93 6.33
N TRP A 99 2.13 -3.68 6.22
CA TRP A 99 2.38 -4.64 5.14
C TRP A 99 1.16 -5.49 4.77
N VAL A 100 0.79 -5.52 3.47
CA VAL A 100 -0.37 -6.26 2.90
C VAL A 100 -1.72 -5.80 3.46
N SER A 101 -1.82 -4.62 4.06
CA SER A 101 -3.09 -4.14 4.62
C SER A 101 -3.98 -3.49 3.57
N THR A 102 -5.28 -3.45 3.85
CA THR A 102 -6.26 -2.81 3.00
C THR A 102 -6.96 -1.69 3.75
N PHE A 103 -7.05 -0.51 3.13
CA PHE A 103 -7.79 0.64 3.61
C PHE A 103 -9.03 0.81 2.73
N GLU A 104 -10.21 0.54 3.28
CA GLU A 104 -11.49 0.63 2.57
C GLU A 104 -11.99 2.09 2.47
N GLU A 105 -11.60 2.92 3.44
CA GLU A 105 -11.96 4.33 3.53
C GLU A 105 -10.72 5.25 3.51
N GLU A 106 -10.95 6.57 3.64
CA GLU A 106 -9.90 7.59 3.61
C GLU A 106 -8.83 7.38 4.70
N ALA A 107 -7.56 7.63 4.36
CA ALA A 107 -6.44 7.55 5.29
C ALA A 107 -5.70 8.89 5.42
N ASP A 108 -5.74 9.50 6.60
CA ASP A 108 -5.14 10.82 6.86
C ASP A 108 -3.90 10.73 7.76
N PHE A 109 -2.73 10.96 7.16
CA PHE A 109 -1.42 11.08 7.79
C PHE A 109 -0.86 12.51 7.73
N SER A 110 -1.70 13.50 7.40
CA SER A 110 -1.26 14.88 7.14
C SER A 110 -0.58 15.51 8.36
N GLY A 111 0.57 16.12 8.13
CA GLY A 111 1.40 16.76 9.16
C GLY A 111 2.06 15.80 10.15
N ALA A 112 1.92 14.49 9.98
CA ALA A 112 2.56 13.51 10.87
C ALA A 112 4.09 13.53 10.74
N ILE A 113 4.78 13.12 11.81
CA ILE A 113 6.24 12.94 11.84
C ILE A 113 6.55 11.49 12.24
N PHE A 114 7.12 10.75 11.30
CA PHE A 114 7.62 9.38 11.52
C PHE A 114 9.14 9.43 11.75
N LYS A 115 9.57 9.14 12.97
CA LYS A 115 11.00 9.19 13.34
C LYS A 115 11.76 7.91 13.02
N GLU A 116 11.03 6.81 12.82
CA GLU A 116 11.57 5.52 12.42
C GLU A 116 10.93 5.05 11.10
N ASP A 117 11.34 3.88 10.61
CA ASP A 117 10.87 3.34 9.34
C ASP A 117 9.35 3.15 9.32
N ILE A 118 8.72 3.47 8.18
CA ILE A 118 7.32 3.19 7.90
C ILE A 118 7.17 2.31 6.66
N ASP A 119 6.38 1.25 6.78
CA ASP A 119 6.21 0.24 5.72
C ASP A 119 4.75 0.07 5.34
N PHE A 120 4.41 0.41 4.09
CA PHE A 120 3.12 0.19 3.45
C PHE A 120 3.19 -0.82 2.31
N LYS A 121 4.26 -1.62 2.20
CA LYS A 121 4.41 -2.57 1.07
C LYS A 121 3.18 -3.43 0.86
N ASP A 122 2.82 -3.64 -0.40
CA ASP A 122 1.67 -4.44 -0.84
C ASP A 122 0.31 -3.95 -0.30
N CYS A 123 0.21 -2.69 0.16
CA CYS A 123 -1.08 -2.14 0.62
C CYS A 123 -2.02 -1.80 -0.53
N THR A 124 -3.32 -1.91 -0.27
CA THR A 124 -4.37 -1.38 -1.16
C THR A 124 -5.11 -0.25 -0.47
N PHE A 125 -5.20 0.91 -1.13
CA PHE A 125 -5.98 2.06 -0.67
C PHE A 125 -7.15 2.30 -1.62
N HIS A 126 -8.38 2.06 -1.16
CA HIS A 126 -9.57 2.19 -1.99
C HIS A 126 -10.02 3.64 -2.20
N LYS A 127 -9.70 4.52 -1.26
CA LYS A 127 -10.06 5.95 -1.25
C LYS A 127 -8.82 6.83 -1.17
N GLU A 128 -9.06 8.11 -0.89
CA GLU A 128 -8.03 9.14 -0.83
C GLU A 128 -7.05 8.89 0.32
N VAL A 129 -5.77 9.20 0.07
CA VAL A 129 -4.70 9.09 1.07
C VAL A 129 -3.96 10.41 1.14
N ASN A 130 -3.86 10.96 2.36
CA ASN A 130 -3.30 12.28 2.59
C ASN A 130 -2.03 12.23 3.43
N PHE A 131 -0.89 12.53 2.81
CA PHE A 131 0.42 12.75 3.43
C PHE A 131 0.88 14.22 3.30
N PHE A 132 -0.07 15.17 3.22
CA PHE A 132 0.24 16.60 3.14
C PHE A 132 1.13 17.02 4.32
N GLY A 133 2.30 17.61 4.03
CA GLY A 133 3.22 18.13 5.04
C GLY A 133 3.85 17.07 5.96
N THR A 134 3.69 15.78 5.66
CA THR A 134 4.24 14.68 6.48
C THR A 134 5.77 14.66 6.41
N THR A 135 6.43 14.39 7.54
CA THR A 135 7.89 14.20 7.59
C THR A 135 8.24 12.74 7.87
N PHE A 136 9.04 12.15 6.99
CA PHE A 136 9.62 10.83 7.14
C PHE A 136 11.12 10.99 7.45
N GLU A 137 11.52 10.80 8.71
CA GLU A 137 12.92 10.96 9.13
C GLU A 137 13.80 9.76 8.73
N LYS A 138 13.18 8.58 8.60
CA LYS A 138 13.83 7.34 8.13
C LYS A 138 13.17 6.83 6.85
N LYS A 139 13.40 5.56 6.51
CA LYS A 139 12.95 4.99 5.24
C LYS A 139 11.44 4.90 5.23
N ALA A 140 10.85 5.23 4.08
CA ALA A 140 9.43 5.04 3.83
C ALA A 140 9.25 4.09 2.64
N ALA A 141 8.46 3.03 2.82
CA ALA A 141 8.21 2.06 1.77
C ALA A 141 6.73 2.04 1.37
N PHE A 142 6.50 2.19 0.08
CA PHE A 142 5.22 2.14 -0.61
C PHE A 142 5.31 1.23 -1.85
N ALA A 143 6.20 0.23 -1.82
CA ALA A 143 6.41 -0.66 -2.95
C ALA A 143 5.21 -1.59 -3.12
N PHE A 144 4.83 -1.84 -4.38
CA PHE A 144 3.72 -2.71 -4.77
C PHE A 144 2.34 -2.29 -4.24
N CYS A 145 2.18 -1.03 -3.84
CA CYS A 145 0.86 -0.51 -3.43
C CYS A 145 -0.09 -0.29 -4.62
N ASP A 146 -1.39 -0.48 -4.40
CA ASP A 146 -2.46 -0.05 -5.31
C ASP A 146 -3.23 1.14 -4.70
N PHE A 147 -2.92 2.36 -5.15
CA PHE A 147 -3.60 3.58 -4.75
C PHE A 147 -4.76 3.87 -5.71
N LYS A 148 -5.97 3.49 -5.33
CA LYS A 148 -7.17 3.61 -6.17
C LYS A 148 -7.82 4.99 -6.09
N GLY A 149 -7.61 5.73 -5.01
CA GLY A 149 -8.03 7.12 -4.82
C GLY A 149 -6.93 8.13 -5.13
N GLU A 150 -7.24 9.42 -4.92
CA GLU A 150 -6.24 10.50 -5.01
C GLU A 150 -5.23 10.37 -3.86
N THR A 151 -3.94 10.53 -4.17
CA THR A 151 -2.86 10.44 -3.18
C THR A 151 -2.06 11.73 -3.15
N ALA A 152 -2.06 12.40 -1.99
CA ALA A 152 -1.39 13.68 -1.80
C ALA A 152 -0.16 13.55 -0.90
N PHE A 153 0.99 13.95 -1.40
CA PHE A 153 2.27 14.11 -0.69
C PHE A 153 2.75 15.58 -0.72
N ASN A 154 1.83 16.53 -0.93
CA ASN A 154 2.19 17.94 -1.05
C ASN A 154 2.98 18.42 0.17
N GLY A 155 4.12 19.06 -0.05
CA GLY A 155 4.99 19.54 1.03
C GLY A 155 5.59 18.43 1.92
N ALA A 156 5.43 17.15 1.59
CA ALA A 156 6.03 16.06 2.36
C ALA A 156 7.56 16.11 2.29
N SER A 157 8.23 15.73 3.38
CA SER A 157 9.70 15.69 3.45
C SER A 157 10.20 14.28 3.74
N PHE A 158 10.90 13.69 2.78
CA PHE A 158 11.58 12.39 2.91
C PHE A 158 13.08 12.63 3.18
N LYS A 159 13.54 12.36 4.40
CA LYS A 159 14.94 12.58 4.80
C LYS A 159 15.87 11.45 4.35
N GLU A 160 15.32 10.25 4.20
CA GLU A 160 16.03 9.04 3.77
C GLU A 160 15.46 8.51 2.45
N GLU A 161 15.87 7.30 2.05
CA GLU A 161 15.39 6.64 0.84
C GLU A 161 13.89 6.36 0.91
N VAL A 162 13.19 6.53 -0.21
CA VAL A 162 11.78 6.17 -0.35
C VAL A 162 11.59 5.25 -1.55
N ASP A 163 10.76 4.23 -1.36
CA ASP A 163 10.49 3.20 -2.37
C ASP A 163 9.02 3.19 -2.79
N PHE A 164 8.75 3.52 -4.05
CA PHE A 164 7.44 3.43 -4.70
C PHE A 164 7.41 2.34 -5.77
N SER A 165 8.42 1.47 -5.83
CA SER A 165 8.58 0.54 -6.95
C SER A 165 7.39 -0.42 -7.09
N GLY A 166 6.97 -0.66 -8.33
CA GLY A 166 5.82 -1.52 -8.64
C GLY A 166 4.46 -1.01 -8.17
N SER A 167 4.36 0.17 -7.56
CA SER A 167 3.08 0.76 -7.16
C SER A 167 2.30 1.33 -8.34
N THR A 168 0.97 1.38 -8.21
CA THR A 168 0.08 2.00 -9.20
C THR A 168 -0.72 3.11 -8.53
N PHE A 169 -0.67 4.31 -9.10
CA PHE A 169 -1.52 5.44 -8.76
C PHE A 169 -2.61 5.56 -9.83
N ARG A 170 -3.83 5.16 -9.50
CA ARG A 170 -4.94 5.09 -10.47
C ARG A 170 -5.59 6.43 -10.75
N LYS A 171 -5.50 7.34 -9.77
CA LYS A 171 -6.01 8.70 -9.84
C LYS A 171 -4.85 9.67 -9.81
N LYS A 172 -5.14 10.90 -9.41
CA LYS A 172 -4.16 11.95 -9.26
C LYS A 172 -3.16 11.62 -8.13
N ALA A 173 -1.87 11.70 -8.45
CA ALA A 173 -0.76 11.61 -7.50
C ALA A 173 -0.08 12.98 -7.41
N ILE A 174 -0.09 13.57 -6.21
CA ILE A 174 0.32 14.96 -6.00
C ILE A 174 1.56 15.00 -5.12
N TYR A 175 2.63 15.56 -5.62
CA TYR A 175 3.92 15.72 -4.93
C TYR A 175 4.36 17.18 -4.94
N ASN A 176 3.46 18.14 -5.18
CA ASN A 176 3.82 19.55 -5.24
C ASN A 176 4.58 19.97 -3.95
N GLU A 177 5.72 20.65 -4.11
CA GLU A 177 6.60 21.07 -3.01
C GLU A 177 7.18 19.93 -2.15
N ALA A 178 7.00 18.66 -2.52
CA ALA A 178 7.60 17.54 -1.81
C ALA A 178 9.12 17.53 -1.97
N ILE A 179 9.84 17.22 -0.89
CA ILE A 179 11.30 17.25 -0.81
C ILE A 179 11.84 15.85 -0.51
N PHE A 180 12.62 15.31 -1.44
CA PHE A 180 13.34 14.05 -1.33
C PHE A 180 14.84 14.31 -1.12
N LYS A 181 15.38 13.95 0.05
CA LYS A 181 16.79 14.20 0.40
C LYS A 181 17.75 13.13 -0.11
N LYS A 182 17.26 11.91 -0.34
CA LYS A 182 18.02 10.77 -0.87
C LYS A 182 17.31 10.16 -2.09
N ALA A 183 17.69 8.94 -2.46
CA ALA A 183 17.18 8.26 -3.63
C ALA A 183 15.67 7.99 -3.53
N VAL A 184 15.01 8.10 -4.68
CA VAL A 184 13.59 7.77 -4.87
C VAL A 184 13.50 6.64 -5.88
N ASN A 185 13.00 5.48 -5.45
CA ASN A 185 12.80 4.35 -6.35
C ASN A 185 11.40 4.37 -6.95
N LEU A 186 11.31 4.68 -8.25
CA LEU A 186 10.07 4.66 -9.05
C LEU A 186 10.08 3.55 -10.10
N SER A 187 10.88 2.50 -9.90
CA SER A 187 10.98 1.42 -10.88
C SER A 187 9.63 0.70 -11.00
N ARG A 188 9.10 0.61 -12.23
CA ARG A 188 7.79 -0.01 -12.52
C ARG A 188 6.60 0.67 -11.81
N THR A 189 6.76 1.90 -11.34
CA THR A 189 5.64 2.70 -10.83
C THR A 189 4.78 3.19 -12.01
N LEU A 190 3.47 3.13 -11.86
CA LEU A 190 2.50 3.55 -12.88
C LEU A 190 1.67 4.72 -12.35
N PHE A 191 1.52 5.78 -13.15
CA PHE A 191 0.58 6.87 -12.91
C PHE A 191 -0.49 6.84 -14.01
N GLU A 192 -1.70 6.35 -13.71
CA GLU A 192 -2.73 6.11 -14.74
C GLU A 192 -3.44 7.39 -15.18
N GLU A 193 -3.59 8.37 -14.28
CA GLU A 193 -4.20 9.67 -14.59
C GLU A 193 -3.17 10.81 -14.66
N SER A 194 -2.82 11.43 -13.52
CA SER A 194 -1.93 12.60 -13.52
C SER A 194 -0.94 12.59 -12.37
N LEU A 195 0.30 12.97 -12.67
CA LEU A 195 1.35 13.24 -11.71
C LEU A 195 1.62 14.75 -11.62
N GLU A 196 1.44 15.35 -10.44
CA GLU A 196 1.76 16.75 -10.19
C GLU A 196 3.00 16.89 -9.31
N ILE A 197 4.03 17.59 -9.79
CA ILE A 197 5.34 17.71 -9.12
C ILE A 197 5.83 19.16 -9.04
N MET A 198 4.93 20.14 -9.09
CA MET A 198 5.29 21.55 -9.10
C MET A 198 6.08 21.92 -7.84
N GLY A 199 7.29 22.45 -8.00
CA GLY A 199 8.15 22.81 -6.86
C GLY A 199 8.76 21.62 -6.11
N SER A 200 8.50 20.38 -6.56
CA SER A 200 9.16 19.20 -6.02
C SER A 200 10.54 19.00 -6.64
N ASN A 201 11.42 18.30 -5.93
CA ASN A 201 12.65 17.75 -6.51
C ASN A 201 12.50 16.28 -6.93
N LEU A 202 11.27 15.76 -7.04
CA LEU A 202 11.00 14.46 -7.67
C LEU A 202 11.46 14.50 -9.14
N PRO A 203 12.18 13.50 -9.64
CA PRO A 203 12.59 13.46 -11.05
C PRO A 203 11.35 13.46 -11.97
N ASP A 204 11.41 14.27 -13.02
CA ASP A 204 10.34 14.33 -14.03
C ASP A 204 10.26 12.99 -14.79
N MET A 205 9.14 12.29 -14.59
CA MET A 205 8.89 10.96 -15.17
C MET A 205 8.26 11.02 -16.58
N SER A 206 7.89 12.22 -17.07
CA SER A 206 7.25 12.40 -18.39
C SER A 206 8.10 11.92 -19.57
N GLN A 207 9.43 11.82 -19.38
CA GLN A 207 10.34 11.30 -20.40
C GLN A 207 10.44 9.76 -20.41
N LYS A 208 10.24 9.09 -19.26
CA LYS A 208 10.37 7.62 -19.13
C LYS A 208 9.16 6.86 -19.68
N GLU A 209 7.96 7.43 -19.59
CA GLU A 209 6.73 6.81 -20.13
C GLU A 209 6.79 6.65 -21.66
N LYS A 210 7.46 7.57 -22.36
CA LYS A 210 7.67 7.46 -23.81
C LYS A 210 8.54 6.26 -24.17
N GLU A 211 9.55 5.94 -23.38
CA GLU A 211 10.46 4.83 -23.67
C GLU A 211 9.82 3.45 -23.41
N GLN A 212 9.01 3.32 -22.35
CA GLN A 212 8.32 2.06 -22.04
C GLN A 212 7.13 1.78 -22.98
N THR A 213 6.36 2.79 -23.35
CA THR A 213 5.23 2.63 -24.30
C THR A 213 5.72 2.26 -25.71
N THR A 214 6.93 2.69 -26.08
CA THR A 214 7.55 2.33 -27.37
C THR A 214 8.01 0.86 -27.39
N GLN A 215 8.26 0.25 -26.23
CA GLN A 215 8.81 -1.12 -26.14
C GLN A 215 7.77 -2.25 -26.21
N PHE A 216 6.49 -1.99 -25.96
CA PHE A 216 5.44 -3.02 -26.06
C PHE A 216 4.36 -2.64 -27.07
N ASN A 217 4.74 -2.48 -28.33
CA ASN A 217 3.77 -2.41 -29.40
C ASN A 217 3.40 -3.84 -29.83
N LEU A 218 2.31 -4.37 -29.26
CA LEU A 218 1.80 -5.71 -29.58
C LEU A 218 1.62 -5.92 -31.09
N SER A 219 1.26 -4.88 -31.85
CA SER A 219 1.17 -4.96 -33.32
C SER A 219 2.53 -5.17 -34.00
N HIS A 220 3.59 -4.52 -33.49
CA HIS A 220 4.95 -4.65 -33.99
C HIS A 220 5.59 -5.99 -33.60
N GLU A 221 5.29 -6.51 -32.41
CA GLU A 221 5.72 -7.86 -31.99
C GLU A 221 4.95 -8.96 -32.72
N LEU A 222 3.63 -8.80 -32.93
CA LEU A 222 2.85 -9.70 -33.79
C LEU A 222 3.38 -9.67 -35.23
N ASP A 223 3.72 -8.51 -35.79
CA ASP A 223 4.32 -8.42 -37.12
C ASP A 223 5.70 -9.11 -37.24
N LYS A 224 6.49 -9.15 -36.16
CA LYS A 224 7.74 -9.93 -36.10
C LYS A 224 7.49 -11.43 -36.08
N VAL A 225 6.44 -11.87 -35.38
CA VAL A 225 6.02 -13.28 -35.31
C VAL A 225 5.39 -13.74 -36.63
N PHE A 226 4.49 -12.94 -37.22
CA PHE A 226 3.80 -13.25 -38.48
C PHE A 226 4.67 -13.12 -39.73
N LYS A 227 5.80 -12.39 -39.67
CA LYS A 227 6.80 -12.42 -40.75
C LYS A 227 7.63 -13.70 -40.79
N LYS A 228 7.59 -14.53 -39.74
CA LYS A 228 8.44 -15.72 -39.65
C LYS A 228 7.75 -17.05 -39.86
N GLU A 229 6.43 -17.14 -39.92
CA GLU A 229 5.79 -18.40 -40.32
C GLU A 229 4.37 -18.22 -40.86
N VAL A 230 4.10 -18.93 -41.97
CA VAL A 230 2.81 -19.18 -42.62
C VAL A 230 2.29 -18.10 -43.58
N SER A 231 2.36 -18.41 -44.88
CA SER A 231 1.73 -17.59 -45.92
C SER A 231 0.21 -17.55 -45.73
N ARG A 232 -0.40 -16.37 -45.92
CA ARG A 232 -1.87 -16.13 -45.91
C ARG A 232 -2.71 -17.15 -46.71
N ARG A 233 -2.11 -17.93 -47.62
CA ARG A 233 -2.76 -19.01 -48.39
C ARG A 233 -3.02 -20.30 -47.61
N GLN A 234 -2.32 -20.57 -46.49
CA GLN A 234 -2.52 -21.79 -45.69
C GLN A 234 -3.63 -21.64 -44.64
N ILE A 235 -3.81 -20.45 -44.07
CA ILE A 235 -4.85 -20.18 -43.05
C ILE A 235 -6.25 -20.24 -43.69
N LEU A 236 -6.41 -19.70 -44.92
CA LEU A 236 -7.69 -19.74 -45.63
C LEU A 236 -8.09 -21.12 -46.17
N ARG A 237 -7.15 -22.08 -46.27
CA ARG A 237 -7.46 -23.47 -46.65
C ARG A 237 -7.84 -24.37 -45.47
N GLY A 238 -7.54 -23.96 -44.23
CA GLY A 238 -7.92 -24.70 -43.01
C GLY A 238 -9.32 -24.34 -42.49
N LEU A 239 -9.81 -23.13 -42.76
CA LEU A 239 -11.10 -22.64 -42.23
C LEU A 239 -12.36 -23.13 -42.98
N PHE A 240 -12.23 -23.86 -44.09
CA PHE A 240 -13.37 -24.43 -44.82
C PHE A 240 -13.55 -25.95 -44.66
N ARG A 241 -12.76 -26.62 -43.78
CA ARG A 241 -12.86 -28.07 -43.56
C ARG A 241 -13.66 -28.49 -42.32
N PHE A 242 -14.22 -27.54 -41.57
CA PHE A 242 -15.02 -27.79 -40.36
C PHE A 242 -16.34 -27.01 -40.34
N LEU A 243 -16.95 -26.76 -41.50
CA LEU A 243 -18.37 -26.43 -41.54
C LEU A 243 -19.16 -27.75 -41.62
N PRO A 244 -20.11 -28.01 -40.71
CA PRO A 244 -20.97 -29.18 -40.81
C PRO A 244 -21.78 -29.13 -42.11
N GLU A 245 -21.82 -30.24 -42.85
CA GLU A 245 -22.74 -30.41 -43.97
C GLU A 245 -24.16 -30.50 -43.43
N ASP A 246 -24.92 -29.42 -43.56
CA ASP A 246 -26.38 -29.47 -43.45
C ASP A 246 -26.90 -30.41 -44.54
N ARG A 247 -27.31 -31.62 -44.14
CA ARG A 247 -28.18 -32.48 -44.95
C ARG A 247 -29.63 -32.10 -44.66
N GLU A 248 -30.25 -31.39 -45.59
CA GLU A 248 -31.69 -31.48 -45.81
C GLU A 248 -32.01 -31.88 -47.26
N LYS A 249 -32.77 -32.98 -47.36
CA LYS A 249 -33.48 -33.61 -48.49
C LYS A 249 -32.69 -34.55 -49.41
#